data_AF-A0A520ZSQ3-F1
#
_entry.id   AF-A0A520ZSQ3-F1
#
_cell.length_a   1.000
_cell.length_b   1.000
_cell.length_c   1.000
_cell.angle_alpha   90.00
_cell.angle_beta   90.00
_cell.angle_gamma   90.00
#
_symmetry.space_group_name_H-M   'P 1'
#
loop_
_entity.id
_entity.type
_entity.pdbx_description
1 polymer ?
#
loop_
_entity_poly.entity_id
_entity_poly.type
_entity_poly.pdbx_seq_one_letter_code
_entity_poly.pdbx_strand_id
1 'polypeptide(L)' 'MFKSNVGTTDRALRVIVGVALLVAFFMLPEAGYRWLLLIGIVPLVTGLMGSCPAYSLFGMSTCKMKS' A
#
# COMPACT_ATOMS: atom_id res chain seq x y z
N MET A 1 10.54 7.67 24.60
CA MET A 1 10.90 8.11 23.23
C MET A 1 10.30 7.12 22.23
N PHE A 2 9.01 7.24 21.90
CA PHE A 2 8.38 6.38 20.89
C PHE A 2 8.12 7.18 19.62
N LYS A 3 8.94 6.90 18.60
CA LYS A 3 8.91 7.56 17.30
C LYS A 3 7.79 6.92 16.47
N SER A 4 6.56 7.42 16.62
CA SER A 4 5.37 6.94 15.90
C SER A 4 5.50 7.17 14.38
N ASN A 5 6.24 6.30 13.70
CA ASN A 5 6.41 6.29 12.25
C ASN A 5 5.30 5.51 11.53
N VAL A 6 4.18 5.28 12.23
CA VAL A 6 3.20 4.25 11.87
C VAL A 6 2.41 4.63 10.61
N GLY A 7 2.24 5.93 10.33
CA GLY A 7 1.70 6.42 9.05
C GLY A 7 2.61 6.22 7.83
N THR A 8 3.93 6.11 8.02
CA THR A 8 4.87 5.84 6.91
C THR A 8 5.03 4.34 6.68
N THR A 9 5.11 3.55 7.76
CA THR A 9 5.27 2.08 7.68
C THR A 9 4.06 1.41 7.04
N ASP A 10 2.83 1.81 7.38
CA ASP A 10 1.61 1.24 6.80
C ASP A 10 1.51 1.54 5.29
N ARG A 11 1.88 2.77 4.90
CA ARG A 11 1.98 3.19 3.49
C ARG A 11 3.05 2.38 2.74
N ALA A 12 4.24 2.24 3.32
CA ALA A 12 5.32 1.46 2.74
C ALA A 12 4.93 -0.01 2.57
N LEU A 13 4.27 -0.62 3.58
CA LEU A 13 3.79 -1.99 3.51
C LEU A 13 2.79 -2.19 2.37
N ARG A 14 1.80 -1.29 2.20
CA ARG A 14 0.83 -1.36 1.10
C ARG A 14 1.49 -1.22 -0.28
N VAL A 15 2.45 -0.31 -0.42
CA VAL A 15 3.21 -0.16 -1.68
C VAL A 15 4.06 -1.40 -1.94
N ILE A 16 4.76 -1.94 -0.95
CA ILE A 16 5.59 -3.16 -1.08
C ILE A 16 4.72 -4.36 -1.47
N VAL A 17 3.58 -4.58 -0.81
CA VAL A 17 2.64 -5.66 -1.13
C VAL A 17 2.07 -5.49 -2.54
N GLY A 18 1.66 -4.27 -2.91
CA GLY A 18 1.14 -3.98 -4.25
C GLY A 18 2.18 -4.20 -5.36
N VAL A 19 3.42 -3.74 -5.16
CA VAL A 19 4.53 -4.00 -6.09
C VAL A 19 4.86 -5.49 -6.16
N ALA A 20 4.94 -6.20 -5.04
CA ALA A 20 5.27 -7.63 -5.02
C ALA A 20 4.23 -8.47 -5.78
N LEU A 21 2.93 -8.17 -5.62
CA LEU A 21 1.86 -8.81 -6.37
C LEU A 21 1.94 -8.52 -7.89
N LEU A 22 2.26 -7.28 -8.28
CA LEU A 22 2.45 -6.94 -9.69
C LEU A 22 3.72 -7.56 -10.29
N VAL A 23 4.82 -7.65 -9.56
CA VAL A 23 6.02 -8.37 -10.01
C VAL A 23 5.70 -9.85 -10.20
N ALA A 24 4.98 -10.47 -9.25
CA ALA A 24 4.51 -11.84 -9.39
C ALA A 24 3.60 -12.02 -10.63
N PHE A 25 2.73 -11.05 -10.96
CA PHE A 25 1.91 -11.07 -12.18
C PHE A 25 2.75 -11.14 -13.46
N PHE A 26 3.93 -10.52 -13.52
CA PHE A 26 4.83 -10.63 -14.67
C PHE A 26 5.71 -11.88 -14.64
N MET A 27 6.10 -12.36 -13.45
CA MET A 27 7.01 -13.51 -13.30
C MET A 27 6.34 -14.89 -13.50
N LEU A 28 5.01 -14.98 -13.43
CA LEU A 28 4.27 -16.25 -13.45
C LEU A 28 3.41 -16.45 -14.72
N PRO A 29 3.89 -16.20 -15.96
CA PRO A 29 3.05 -15.97 -17.14
C PRO A 29 1.98 -17.04 -17.41
N GLU A 30 2.30 -18.31 -17.16
CA GLU A 30 1.43 -19.48 -17.40
C GLU A 30 0.42 -19.78 -16.28
N ALA A 31 0.39 -19.01 -15.19
CA ALA A 31 -0.53 -19.25 -14.08
C ALA A 31 -1.99 -18.92 -14.48
N GLY A 32 -2.87 -19.92 -14.56
CA GLY A 32 -4.28 -19.72 -14.93
C GLY A 32 -5.06 -18.74 -14.03
N TYR A 33 -4.62 -18.54 -12.78
CA TYR A 33 -5.21 -17.60 -11.82
C TYR A 33 -4.47 -16.27 -11.70
N ARG A 34 -3.55 -15.95 -12.63
CA ARG A 34 -2.70 -14.77 -12.61
C ARG A 34 -3.45 -13.45 -12.50
N TRP A 35 -4.66 -13.37 -13.04
CA TRP A 35 -5.56 -12.21 -12.92
C TRP A 35 -5.83 -11.80 -11.46
N LEU A 36 -5.79 -12.72 -10.50
CA LEU A 36 -5.91 -12.39 -9.06
C LEU A 36 -4.76 -11.50 -8.56
N LEU A 37 -3.56 -11.61 -9.14
CA LEU A 37 -2.40 -10.80 -8.74
C LEU A 37 -2.55 -9.32 -9.14
N LEU A 38 -3.45 -9.00 -10.08
CA LEU A 38 -3.83 -7.61 -10.38
C LEU A 38 -4.53 -6.92 -9.21
N ILE A 39 -5.00 -7.66 -8.19
CA ILE A 39 -5.49 -7.05 -6.94
C ILE A 39 -4.42 -6.16 -6.27
N GLY A 40 -3.13 -6.41 -6.55
CA GLY A 40 -2.01 -5.58 -6.11
C GLY A 40 -2.06 -4.12 -6.58
N ILE A 41 -2.82 -3.80 -7.63
CA ILE A 41 -3.08 -2.42 -8.06
C ILE A 41 -3.80 -1.63 -6.95
N VAL A 42 -4.72 -2.25 -6.20
CA VAL A 42 -5.51 -1.57 -5.16
C VAL A 42 -4.66 -1.09 -3.96
N PRO A 43 -3.86 -1.94 -3.28
CA PRO A 43 -2.96 -1.48 -2.22
C PRO A 43 -1.83 -0.58 -2.77
N LEU A 44 -1.40 -0.77 -4.02
CA LEU A 44 -0.40 0.11 -4.64
C LEU A 44 -0.95 1.53 -4.85
N VAL A 45 -2.11 1.67 -5.51
CA VAL A 45 -2.72 2.97 -5.79
C VAL A 45 -3.15 3.67 -4.50
N THR A 46 -3.76 2.97 -3.54
CA THR A 46 -4.10 3.56 -2.23
C THR A 46 -2.86 3.94 -1.42
N GLY A 47 -1.81 3.12 -1.45
CA GLY A 47 -0.50 3.45 -0.87
C GLY A 47 0.17 4.66 -1.54
N LEU A 48 0.09 4.79 -2.86
CA LEU A 48 0.68 5.91 -3.59
C LEU A 48 -0.11 7.21 -3.40
N MET A 49 -1.44 7.18 -3.52
CA MET A 49 -2.32 8.34 -3.31
C MET A 49 -2.29 8.87 -1.87
N GLY A 50 -1.76 8.10 -0.90
CA GLY A 50 -1.60 8.53 0.49
C GLY A 50 -2.90 8.54 1.29
N SER A 51 -4.00 8.02 0.72
CA SER A 51 -5.27 7.81 1.41
C SER A 51 -5.17 6.56 2.31
N CYS A 52 -4.83 6.77 3.58
CA CYS A 52 -4.86 5.73 4.61
C CYS A 52 -6.22 5.73 5.35
N PRO A 53 -7.23 4.96 4.91
CA PRO A 53 -8.52 4.88 5.60
C PRO A 53 -8.40 4.39 7.05
N ALA A 54 -7.39 3.56 7.37
CA ALA A 54 -7.13 3.11 8.74
C ALA A 54 -6.78 4.27 9.69
N TYR A 55 -6.01 5.26 9.22
CA TYR A 55 -5.66 6.45 10.01
C TYR A 55 -6.82 7.45 10.09
N SER A 56 -7.62 7.54 9.03
CA SER A 56 -8.88 8.30 9.03
C SER A 56 -9.90 7.75 10.04
N LEU A 57 -10.07 6.42 10.10
CA LEU A 57 -10.95 5.79 11.11
C LEU A 57 -10.44 5.96 12.54
N PHE A 58 -9.13 5.92 12.77
CA PHE A 58 -8.52 6.12 14.09
C PHE A 58 -8.27 7.60 14.45
N GLY A 59 -8.78 8.56 13.66
CA GLY A 59 -8.66 10.00 13.94
C GLY A 59 -7.23 10.56 13.94
N MET A 60 -6.23 9.77 13.54
CA MET A 60 -4.83 10.19 13.52
C MET A 60 -4.51 10.84 12.18
N SER A 61 -4.86 12.12 12.09
CA SER A 61 -4.65 12.99 10.93
C SER A 61 -3.17 13.22 10.62
N THR A 62 -2.52 12.28 9.93
CA THR A 62 -1.22 12.54 9.27
C THR A 62 -1.43 13.32 7.96
N CYS A 63 -2.12 14.47 8.04
CA CYS A 63 -1.85 15.54 7.10
C CYS A 63 -0.34 15.78 7.15
N LYS A 64 0.34 15.75 6.00
CA LYS A 64 1.64 16.41 5.91
C LYS A 64 1.38 17.88 6.27
N MET A 65 1.80 18.28 7.46
CA MET A 65 2.02 19.69 7.76
C MET A 65 3.25 20.09 6.93
N LYS A 66 2.98 20.36 5.66
CA LYS A 66 3.94 20.86 4.70
C LYS A 66 4.00 22.36 4.94
N SER A 67 5.15 22.82 5.40
CA SER A 67 5.56 24.23 5.36
C SER A 67 5.65 24.78 3.93
#